data_AF-A0A6I4YUK0-F1
#
_entry.id   AF-A0A6I4YUK0-F1
#
_cell.length_a   1.000
_cell.length_b   1.000
_cell.length_c   1.000
_cell.angle_alpha   90.00
_cell.angle_beta   90.00
_cell.angle_gamma   90.00
#
_symmetry.space_group_name_H-M   'P 1'
#
loop_
_entity.id
_entity.type
_entity.pdbx_description
1 polymer ?
#
loop_
_entity_poly.entity_id
_entity_poly.type
_entity_poly.pdbx_seq_one_letter_code
_entity_poly.pdbx_strand_id
1 'polypeptide(L)'
;MSNFDHNEYMHLCTDIMQDYQGSSNRGKIKTIRQYAEILVRKILNLASDKEVMLGNKKIINELKGLIKDEDFFTHLLDVIKENGNDCTHTQVIRKITNDDLKVCIESLYMVISYLFVIFFRKYRFGYNEPIMTAFSILPPVIRYNTLSILNKEDAENPMIVDKLSLAILKYRGLQEAQRWLLERKDMLSRIPSVTDETYLVMKEKLGVQLADRLRASGGNMFSFSMGKVERVSNNINEDRFPVYDSFESSLKLFQEKGLLEEDSEENKEFNSLMKLVYLGRIPEENVSLDRIELCLPIVMLTLS
;
A
#
# COMPACT_ATOMS: atom_id res chain seq x y z
N MET A 1 10.23 19.66 11.21
CA MET A 1 11.29 18.63 11.19
C MET A 1 10.70 17.34 11.75
N SER A 2 10.90 16.21 11.05
CA SER A 2 10.48 14.90 11.57
C SER A 2 11.43 14.48 12.69
N ASN A 3 10.90 13.94 13.79
CA ASN A 3 11.75 13.41 14.87
C ASN A 3 12.15 11.96 14.63
N PHE A 4 11.52 11.28 13.67
CA PHE A 4 11.87 9.93 13.26
C PHE A 4 12.96 9.97 12.19
N ASP A 5 14.11 9.35 12.46
CA ASP A 5 15.22 9.21 11.50
C ASP A 5 15.39 7.75 11.06
N HIS A 6 15.30 7.49 9.76
CA HIS A 6 15.50 6.15 9.19
C HIS A 6 16.90 5.60 9.45
N ASN A 7 17.91 6.46 9.50
CA ASN A 7 19.30 6.02 9.66
C ASN A 7 19.52 5.35 11.01
N GLU A 8 18.86 5.83 12.06
CA GLU A 8 18.91 5.24 13.40
C GLU A 8 18.33 3.83 13.44
N TYR A 9 17.40 3.51 12.54
CA TYR A 9 16.73 2.21 12.45
C TYR A 9 17.30 1.29 11.37
N MET A 10 18.27 1.73 10.55
CA MET A 10 18.80 0.96 9.43
C MET A 10 19.32 -0.42 9.87
N HIS A 11 20.18 -0.46 10.89
CA HIS A 11 20.74 -1.71 11.40
C HIS A 11 19.66 -2.62 12.00
N LEU A 12 18.79 -2.07 12.85
CA LEU A 12 17.70 -2.83 13.47
C LEU A 12 16.73 -3.41 12.43
N CYS A 13 16.32 -2.63 11.44
CA CYS A 13 15.44 -3.12 10.36
C CYS A 13 16.14 -4.20 9.54
N THR A 14 17.44 -4.06 9.25
CA THR A 14 18.21 -5.07 8.53
C THR A 14 18.22 -6.40 9.30
N ASP A 15 18.51 -6.36 10.60
CA ASP A 15 18.51 -7.54 11.47
C ASP A 15 17.11 -8.19 11.52
N ILE A 16 16.06 -7.37 11.73
CA ILE A 16 14.65 -7.83 11.76
C ILE A 16 14.27 -8.55 10.46
N MET A 17 14.63 -8.00 9.30
CA MET A 17 14.27 -8.58 8.00
C MET A 17 15.05 -9.87 7.72
N GLN A 18 16.34 -9.92 8.09
CA GLN A 18 17.15 -11.14 7.96
C GLN A 18 16.64 -12.26 8.88
N ASP A 19 16.38 -11.93 10.15
CA ASP A 19 15.82 -12.87 11.13
C ASP A 19 14.46 -13.39 10.67
N TYR A 20 13.62 -12.54 10.08
CA TYR A 20 12.32 -12.95 9.54
C TYR A 20 12.45 -14.04 8.46
N GLN A 21 13.42 -13.95 7.55
CA GLN A 21 13.57 -14.94 6.47
C GLN A 21 14.06 -16.31 6.98
N GLY A 22 14.97 -16.33 7.96
CA GLY A 22 15.60 -17.55 8.47
C GLY A 22 14.92 -18.23 9.66
N SER A 23 13.88 -17.63 10.23
CA SER A 23 13.32 -18.05 11.52
C SER A 23 12.16 -19.04 11.43
N SER A 24 11.97 -19.79 12.53
CA SER A 24 10.69 -20.45 12.83
C SER A 24 9.53 -19.46 12.92
N ASN A 25 8.28 -19.92 12.85
CA ASN A 25 7.10 -19.05 13.00
C ASN A 25 7.14 -18.22 14.30
N ARG A 26 7.67 -18.80 15.39
CA ARG A 26 7.87 -18.10 16.65
C ARG A 26 8.83 -16.91 16.51
N GLY A 27 9.95 -17.11 15.80
CA GLY A 27 10.90 -16.04 15.52
C GLY A 27 10.31 -14.98 14.59
N LYS A 28 9.59 -15.40 13.54
CA LYS A 28 8.90 -14.48 12.61
C LYS A 28 7.88 -13.58 13.30
N ILE A 29 7.08 -14.11 14.22
CA ILE A 29 6.11 -13.29 14.97
C ILE A 29 6.84 -12.30 15.90
N LYS A 30 7.96 -12.69 16.51
CA LYS A 30 8.78 -11.78 17.31
C LYS A 30 9.30 -10.61 16.48
N THR A 31 9.82 -10.86 15.28
CA THR A 31 10.31 -9.80 14.39
C THR A 31 9.17 -8.92 13.87
N ILE A 32 7.99 -9.49 13.56
CA ILE A 32 6.77 -8.73 13.22
C ILE A 32 6.43 -7.72 14.32
N ARG A 33 6.46 -8.13 15.60
CA ARG A 33 6.20 -7.22 16.72
C ARG A 33 7.21 -6.09 16.79
N GLN A 34 8.51 -6.39 16.68
CA GLN A 34 9.56 -5.37 16.70
C GLN A 34 9.38 -4.37 15.56
N TYR A 35 9.07 -4.86 14.36
CA TYR A 35 8.83 -4.00 13.22
C TYR A 35 7.57 -3.14 13.40
N ALA A 36 6.49 -3.69 13.96
CA ALA A 36 5.28 -2.94 14.28
C ALA A 36 5.54 -1.78 15.25
N GLU A 37 6.44 -1.95 16.23
CA GLU A 37 6.85 -0.86 17.14
C GLU A 37 7.57 0.27 16.37
N ILE A 38 8.37 -0.05 15.35
CA ILE A 38 9.01 0.94 14.46
C ILE A 38 7.95 1.68 13.62
N LEU A 39 6.93 0.97 13.12
CA LEU A 39 5.82 1.59 12.39
C LEU A 39 5.02 2.54 13.28
N VAL A 40 4.73 2.16 14.53
CA VAL A 40 4.04 3.02 15.52
C VAL A 40 4.88 4.26 15.83
N ARG A 41 6.20 4.12 15.99
CA ARG A 41 7.12 5.27 16.12
C ARG A 41 7.02 6.21 14.94
N LYS A 42 6.93 5.67 13.72
CA LYS A 42 6.76 6.50 12.51
C LYS A 42 5.43 7.24 12.50
N ILE A 43 4.32 6.57 12.83
CA ILE A 43 2.98 7.17 12.88
C ILE A 43 2.94 8.33 13.88
N LEU A 44 3.51 8.14 15.07
CA LEU A 44 3.54 9.14 16.13
C LEU A 44 4.68 10.16 15.97
N ASN A 45 5.52 10.03 14.94
CA ASN A 45 6.71 10.86 14.71
C ASN A 45 7.59 10.99 15.98
N LEU A 46 7.91 9.85 16.59
CA LEU A 46 8.71 9.74 17.82
C LEU A 46 10.20 9.56 17.49
N ALA A 47 11.05 10.15 18.32
CA ALA A 47 12.50 9.95 18.30
C ALA A 47 12.89 8.58 18.89
N SER A 48 14.11 8.12 18.61
CA SER A 48 14.61 6.81 19.03
C SER A 48 14.82 6.66 20.53
N ASP A 49 15.09 7.77 21.23
CA ASP A 49 15.23 7.83 22.69
C ASP A 49 13.92 7.53 23.45
N LYS A 50 12.77 7.60 22.77
CA LYS A 50 11.47 7.33 23.40
C LYS A 50 11.20 5.85 23.49
N GLU A 51 10.70 5.41 24.64
CA GLU A 51 10.20 4.06 24.81
C GLU A 51 8.87 3.89 24.08
N VAL A 52 8.76 2.83 23.27
CA VAL A 52 7.53 2.45 22.57
C VAL A 52 7.31 0.96 22.78
N MET A 53 6.12 0.63 23.26
CA MET A 53 5.62 -0.74 23.37
C MET A 53 4.18 -0.75 22.92
N LEU A 54 3.78 -1.75 22.14
CA LEU A 54 2.41 -1.85 21.61
C LEU A 54 1.33 -1.88 22.70
N GLY A 55 1.66 -2.33 23.91
CA GLY A 55 0.73 -2.35 25.06
C GLY A 55 0.70 -1.08 25.92
N ASN A 56 1.52 -0.07 25.61
CA ASN A 56 1.60 1.13 26.43
C ASN A 56 0.35 2.01 26.23
N LYS A 57 -0.44 2.20 27.30
CA LYS A 57 -1.69 3.00 27.26
C LYS A 57 -1.47 4.42 26.75
N LYS A 58 -0.33 5.05 27.03
CA LYS A 58 -0.02 6.39 26.53
C LYS A 58 0.14 6.39 25.01
N ILE A 59 0.90 5.43 24.48
CA ILE A 59 1.08 5.24 23.03
C ILE A 59 -0.26 4.97 22.35
N ILE A 60 -1.08 4.07 22.91
CA ILE A 60 -2.42 3.78 22.37
C ILE A 60 -3.31 5.02 22.38
N ASN A 61 -3.32 5.81 23.45
CA ASN A 61 -4.12 7.04 23.52
C ASN A 61 -3.66 8.11 22.52
N GLU A 62 -2.35 8.22 22.26
CA GLU A 62 -1.83 9.13 21.23
C GLU A 62 -2.23 8.68 19.81
N LEU A 63 -2.23 7.36 19.55
CA LEU A 63 -2.66 6.80 18.26
C LEU A 63 -4.14 7.04 17.98
N LYS A 64 -4.98 6.96 19.01
CA LYS A 64 -6.43 7.19 18.92
C LYS A 64 -6.74 8.54 18.26
N GLY A 65 -6.11 9.62 18.73
CA GLY A 65 -6.31 10.95 18.16
C GLY A 65 -5.90 11.13 16.68
N LEU A 66 -5.17 10.17 16.08
CA LEU A 66 -4.69 10.25 14.69
C LEU A 66 -5.47 9.34 13.72
N ILE A 67 -6.17 8.33 14.22
CA ILE A 67 -6.71 7.24 13.39
C ILE A 67 -8.22 7.20 13.53
N LYS A 68 -8.94 7.53 12.47
CA LYS A 68 -10.42 7.55 12.48
C LYS A 68 -11.08 6.24 12.95
N ASP A 69 -10.53 5.08 12.58
CA ASP A 69 -11.01 3.74 12.97
C ASP A 69 -10.20 3.20 14.16
N GLU A 70 -10.17 3.96 15.25
CA GLU A 70 -9.32 3.74 16.43
C GLU A 70 -9.38 2.31 16.98
N ASP A 71 -10.59 1.77 17.14
CA ASP A 71 -10.80 0.45 17.75
C ASP A 71 -10.27 -0.67 16.86
N PHE A 72 -10.49 -0.57 15.54
CA PHE A 72 -9.96 -1.54 14.60
C PHE A 72 -8.42 -1.48 14.57
N PHE A 73 -7.83 -0.29 14.52
CA PHE A 73 -6.38 -0.15 14.52
C PHE A 73 -5.75 -0.67 15.83
N THR A 74 -6.35 -0.33 16.97
CA THR A 74 -5.90 -0.83 18.28
C THR A 74 -5.97 -2.36 18.34
N HIS A 75 -7.03 -2.96 17.79
CA HIS A 75 -7.16 -4.40 17.70
C HIS A 75 -6.02 -5.06 16.89
N LEU A 76 -5.59 -4.46 15.77
CA LEU A 76 -4.44 -4.98 14.99
C LEU A 76 -3.15 -5.00 15.83
N LEU A 77 -2.90 -3.93 16.60
CA LEU A 77 -1.74 -3.87 17.49
C LEU A 77 -1.83 -4.89 18.62
N ASP A 78 -3.02 -5.09 19.20
CA ASP A 78 -3.24 -6.10 20.22
C ASP A 78 -2.99 -7.51 19.67
N VAL A 79 -3.46 -7.81 18.46
CA VAL A 79 -3.21 -9.11 17.80
C VAL A 79 -1.70 -9.37 17.67
N ILE A 80 -0.93 -8.39 17.19
CA ILE A 80 0.53 -8.52 17.04
C ILE A 80 1.20 -8.66 18.41
N LYS A 81 0.77 -7.87 19.40
CA LYS A 81 1.32 -7.84 20.75
C LYS A 81 1.11 -9.18 21.47
N GLU A 82 -0.11 -9.69 21.50
CA GLU A 82 -0.44 -10.93 22.22
C GLU A 82 0.25 -12.14 21.59
N ASN A 83 0.25 -12.26 20.26
CA ASN A 83 0.99 -13.33 19.58
C ASN A 83 2.52 -13.20 19.79
N GLY A 84 3.04 -11.97 19.83
CA GLY A 84 4.44 -11.70 20.18
C GLY A 84 4.79 -12.08 21.63
N ASN A 85 3.89 -11.83 22.58
CA ASN A 85 4.03 -12.28 23.98
C ASN A 85 4.10 -13.81 24.04
N ASP A 86 3.16 -14.50 23.39
CA ASP A 86 3.15 -15.97 23.28
C ASP A 86 4.46 -16.53 22.72
N CYS A 87 5.09 -15.79 21.81
CA CYS A 87 6.35 -16.19 21.18
C CYS A 87 7.58 -16.00 22.07
N THR A 88 7.49 -15.20 23.14
CA THR A 88 8.63 -14.88 24.03
C THR A 88 8.52 -15.50 25.42
N HIS A 89 7.31 -15.75 25.92
CA HIS A 89 7.12 -16.34 27.25
C HIS A 89 7.31 -17.86 27.25
N THR A 90 8.21 -18.35 28.10
CA THR A 90 8.58 -19.76 28.23
C THR A 90 7.45 -20.67 28.73
N GLN A 91 6.41 -20.10 29.34
CA GLN A 91 5.21 -20.84 29.75
C GLN A 91 4.34 -21.28 28.56
N VAL A 92 4.50 -20.64 27.39
CA VAL A 92 3.75 -20.99 26.17
C VAL A 92 4.54 -22.03 25.39
N ILE A 93 4.34 -23.30 25.75
CA ILE A 93 5.04 -24.45 25.16
C ILE A 93 4.39 -24.97 23.87
N ARG A 94 3.20 -24.47 23.50
CA ARG A 94 2.52 -24.90 22.28
C ARG A 94 3.36 -24.56 21.05
N LYS A 95 3.22 -25.38 20.00
CA LYS A 95 3.77 -25.07 18.69
C LYS A 95 3.02 -23.88 18.10
N ILE A 96 3.76 -22.88 17.65
CA ILE A 96 3.21 -21.75 16.88
C ILE A 96 2.93 -22.25 15.46
N THR A 97 1.69 -22.11 15.02
CA THR A 97 1.18 -22.61 13.74
C THR A 97 1.41 -21.61 12.60
N ASN A 98 1.10 -22.01 11.37
CA ASN A 98 1.10 -21.09 10.24
C ASN A 98 -0.06 -20.09 10.31
N ASP A 99 -1.18 -20.46 10.94
CA ASP A 99 -2.33 -19.56 11.10
C ASP A 99 -2.02 -18.45 12.10
N ASP A 100 -1.33 -18.76 13.21
CA ASP A 100 -0.84 -17.75 14.17
C ASP A 100 0.05 -16.71 13.44
N LEU A 101 0.96 -17.19 12.59
CA LEU A 101 1.84 -16.32 11.80
C LEU A 101 1.06 -15.50 10.78
N LYS A 102 0.13 -16.13 10.05
CA LYS A 102 -0.67 -15.49 9.01
C LYS A 102 -1.46 -14.30 9.58
N VAL A 103 -2.12 -14.48 10.72
CA VAL A 103 -2.88 -13.42 11.39
C VAL A 103 -1.97 -12.25 11.78
N CYS A 104 -0.73 -12.52 12.22
CA CYS A 104 0.25 -11.47 12.50
C CYS A 104 0.72 -10.72 11.24
N ILE A 105 0.96 -11.45 10.14
CA ILE A 105 1.35 -10.85 8.84
C ILE A 105 0.23 -9.96 8.31
N GLU A 106 -1.02 -10.45 8.32
CA GLU A 106 -2.18 -9.68 7.86
C GLU A 106 -2.37 -8.42 8.70
N SER A 107 -2.21 -8.52 10.03
CA SER A 107 -2.28 -7.38 10.93
C SER A 107 -1.16 -6.37 10.66
N LEU A 108 0.07 -6.83 10.45
CA LEU A 108 1.20 -5.97 10.12
C LEU A 108 1.00 -5.24 8.78
N TYR A 109 0.53 -5.94 7.75
CA TYR A 109 0.23 -5.35 6.46
C TYR A 109 -0.86 -4.28 6.56
N MET A 110 -1.86 -4.49 7.41
CA MET A 110 -2.87 -3.46 7.69
C MET A 110 -2.25 -2.26 8.40
N VAL A 111 -1.38 -2.45 9.42
CA VAL A 111 -0.65 -1.35 10.08
C VAL A 111 0.21 -0.56 9.08
N ILE A 112 0.92 -1.23 8.18
CA ILE A 112 1.68 -0.57 7.10
C ILE A 112 0.72 0.23 6.20
N SER A 113 -0.43 -0.35 5.85
CA SER A 113 -1.43 0.33 5.00
C SER A 113 -1.95 1.62 5.64
N TYR A 114 -2.06 1.66 6.97
CA TYR A 114 -2.45 2.87 7.72
C TYR A 114 -1.43 4.02 7.62
N LEU A 115 -0.14 3.76 7.41
CA LEU A 115 0.83 4.83 7.11
C LEU A 115 0.38 5.63 5.87
N PHE A 116 -0.01 4.91 4.83
CA PHE A 116 -0.46 5.51 3.58
C PHE A 116 -1.88 6.08 3.67
N VAL A 117 -2.77 5.49 4.47
CA VAL A 117 -4.09 6.08 4.74
C VAL A 117 -3.94 7.44 5.42
N ILE A 118 -3.11 7.53 6.47
CA ILE A 118 -2.85 8.79 7.17
C ILE A 118 -2.27 9.83 6.20
N PHE A 119 -1.30 9.41 5.37
CA PHE A 119 -0.74 10.25 4.32
C PHE A 119 -1.81 10.78 3.35
N PHE A 120 -2.65 9.90 2.79
CA PHE A 120 -3.65 10.29 1.79
C PHE A 120 -4.88 11.02 2.36
N ARG A 121 -5.09 10.97 3.67
CA ARG A 121 -6.05 11.85 4.36
C ARG A 121 -5.53 13.27 4.48
N LYS A 122 -4.21 13.44 4.58
CA LYS A 122 -3.55 14.75 4.57
C LYS A 122 -3.39 15.29 3.14
N TYR A 123 -3.03 14.44 2.20
CA TYR A 123 -2.82 14.78 0.78
C TYR A 123 -3.78 13.97 -0.09
N ARG A 124 -4.78 14.65 -0.67
CA ARG A 124 -5.89 13.97 -1.36
C ARG A 124 -5.37 13.02 -2.46
N PHE A 125 -5.75 11.74 -2.36
CA PHE A 125 -5.37 10.72 -3.33
C PHE A 125 -5.80 11.11 -4.76
N GLY A 126 -4.89 10.94 -5.73
CA GLY A 126 -5.14 11.17 -7.15
C GLY A 126 -4.64 12.50 -7.72
N TYR A 127 -4.15 13.44 -6.90
CA TYR A 127 -3.72 14.76 -7.36
C TYR A 127 -2.24 14.82 -7.76
N ASN A 128 -1.39 14.01 -7.14
CA ASN A 128 0.03 13.95 -7.40
C ASN A 128 0.36 12.65 -8.17
N GLU A 129 0.44 12.75 -9.49
CA GLU A 129 0.65 11.59 -10.38
C GLU A 129 1.96 10.83 -10.10
N PRO A 130 3.12 11.49 -9.87
CA PRO A 130 4.33 10.81 -9.43
C PRO A 130 4.12 9.93 -8.18
N ILE A 131 3.40 10.44 -7.17
CA ILE A 131 3.04 9.64 -5.98
C ILE A 131 2.17 8.45 -6.33
N MET A 132 1.19 8.59 -7.23
CA MET A 132 0.34 7.46 -7.66
C MET A 132 1.15 6.36 -8.35
N THR A 133 2.13 6.77 -9.15
CA THR A 133 3.06 5.85 -9.83
C THR A 133 3.96 5.14 -8.81
N ALA A 134 4.59 5.86 -7.88
CA ALA A 134 5.42 5.26 -6.84
C ALA A 134 4.62 4.39 -5.85
N PHE A 135 3.42 4.82 -5.45
CA PHE A 135 2.49 4.03 -4.62
C PHE A 135 2.12 2.71 -5.29
N SER A 136 2.05 2.68 -6.62
CA SER A 136 1.73 1.47 -7.37
C SER A 136 2.79 0.37 -7.26
N ILE A 137 4.03 0.71 -6.85
CA ILE A 137 5.14 -0.24 -6.62
C ILE A 137 4.91 -1.10 -5.37
N LEU A 138 4.13 -0.60 -4.40
CA LEU A 138 3.83 -1.36 -3.19
C LEU A 138 3.15 -2.70 -3.52
N PRO A 139 3.34 -3.72 -2.67
CA PRO A 139 2.66 -4.99 -2.82
C PRO A 139 1.13 -4.82 -3.00
N PRO A 140 0.48 -5.63 -3.85
CA PRO A 140 -0.96 -5.54 -4.10
C PRO A 140 -1.82 -5.50 -2.84
N VAL A 141 -1.46 -6.28 -1.81
CA VAL A 141 -2.17 -6.32 -0.53
C VAL A 141 -2.18 -4.97 0.20
N ILE A 142 -1.04 -4.25 0.20
CA ILE A 142 -0.93 -2.93 0.83
C ILE A 142 -1.78 -1.91 0.07
N ARG A 143 -1.67 -1.91 -1.27
CA ARG A 143 -2.48 -1.04 -2.13
C ARG A 143 -3.97 -1.29 -1.93
N TYR A 144 -4.37 -2.55 -1.93
CA TYR A 144 -5.76 -2.96 -1.70
C TYR A 144 -6.28 -2.48 -0.35
N ASN A 145 -5.54 -2.71 0.74
CA ASN A 145 -5.94 -2.31 2.09
C ASN A 145 -6.09 -0.79 2.20
N THR A 146 -5.07 -0.03 1.79
CA THR A 146 -5.10 1.44 1.82
C THR A 146 -6.26 1.99 0.99
N LEU A 147 -6.41 1.55 -0.26
CA LEU A 147 -7.46 2.05 -1.16
C LEU A 147 -8.85 1.61 -0.72
N SER A 148 -9.01 0.43 -0.10
CA SER A 148 -10.30 -0.01 0.44
C SER A 148 -10.76 0.87 1.59
N ILE A 149 -9.84 1.34 2.44
CA ILE A 149 -10.16 2.29 3.51
C ILE A 149 -10.54 3.64 2.91
N LEU A 150 -9.71 4.18 2.01
CA LEU A 150 -10.00 5.47 1.36
C LEU A 150 -11.30 5.45 0.56
N ASN A 151 -11.65 4.34 -0.12
CA ASN A 151 -12.90 4.22 -0.87
C ASN A 151 -14.14 4.16 0.03
N LYS A 152 -14.02 3.67 1.28
CA LYS A 152 -15.11 3.79 2.26
C LYS A 152 -15.35 5.24 2.67
N GLU A 153 -14.34 6.09 2.59
CA GLU A 153 -14.40 7.51 2.98
C GLU A 153 -14.81 8.42 1.81
N ASP A 154 -14.35 8.11 0.61
CA ASP A 154 -14.57 8.88 -0.61
C ASP A 154 -14.87 7.92 -1.78
N ALA A 155 -16.08 7.34 -1.76
CA ALA A 155 -16.51 6.30 -2.70
C ALA A 155 -16.66 6.81 -4.14
N GLU A 156 -16.85 8.12 -4.31
CA GLU A 156 -17.08 8.76 -5.61
C GLU A 156 -15.81 9.26 -6.28
N ASN A 157 -14.65 9.15 -5.61
CA ASN A 157 -13.37 9.53 -6.18
C ASN A 157 -12.95 8.58 -7.31
N PRO A 158 -12.88 9.06 -8.57
CA PRO A 158 -12.60 8.20 -9.72
C PRO A 158 -11.18 7.62 -9.68
N MET A 159 -10.21 8.34 -9.11
CA MET A 159 -8.83 7.84 -8.99
C MET A 159 -8.74 6.70 -7.98
N ILE A 160 -9.47 6.79 -6.87
CA ILE A 160 -9.55 5.68 -5.90
C ILE A 160 -10.22 4.47 -6.53
N VAL A 161 -11.36 4.65 -7.21
CA VAL A 161 -12.09 3.56 -7.88
C VAL A 161 -11.21 2.86 -8.93
N ASP A 162 -10.55 3.62 -9.79
CA ASP A 162 -9.65 3.08 -10.83
C ASP A 162 -8.54 2.23 -10.19
N LYS A 163 -7.76 2.81 -9.26
CA LYS A 163 -6.63 2.12 -8.65
C LYS A 163 -7.07 0.95 -7.77
N LEU A 164 -8.21 1.06 -7.08
CA LEU A 164 -8.73 -0.01 -6.22
C LEU A 164 -9.17 -1.21 -7.06
N SER A 165 -9.85 -1.00 -8.19
CA SER A 165 -10.25 -2.10 -9.07
C SER A 165 -9.05 -2.92 -9.56
N LEU A 166 -7.94 -2.25 -9.88
CA LEU A 166 -6.68 -2.90 -10.26
C LEU A 166 -5.94 -3.53 -9.08
N ALA A 167 -6.04 -2.96 -7.88
CA ALA A 167 -5.49 -3.56 -6.67
C ALA A 167 -6.26 -4.83 -6.28
N ILE A 168 -7.60 -4.83 -6.41
CA ILE A 168 -8.44 -6.03 -6.22
C ILE A 168 -8.08 -7.08 -7.24
N LEU A 169 -7.95 -6.71 -8.53
CA LEU A 169 -7.50 -7.63 -9.57
C LEU A 169 -6.17 -8.26 -9.12
N LYS A 170 -5.13 -7.45 -8.86
CA LYS A 170 -3.77 -7.87 -8.48
C LYS A 170 -3.67 -8.69 -7.19
N TYR A 171 -4.61 -8.54 -6.27
CA TYR A 171 -4.55 -9.22 -4.97
C TYR A 171 -5.51 -10.41 -4.86
N ARG A 172 -6.70 -10.31 -5.45
CA ARG A 172 -7.80 -11.27 -5.30
C ARG A 172 -8.28 -11.89 -6.60
N GLY A 173 -7.79 -11.44 -7.75
CA GLY A 173 -8.09 -12.00 -9.07
C GLY A 173 -9.26 -11.34 -9.79
N LEU A 174 -9.46 -11.77 -11.05
CA LEU A 174 -10.41 -11.17 -11.98
C LEU A 174 -11.86 -11.24 -11.49
N GLN A 175 -12.28 -12.41 -10.99
CA GLN A 175 -13.66 -12.63 -10.54
C GLN A 175 -14.04 -11.66 -9.41
N GLU A 176 -13.12 -11.45 -8.47
CA GLU A 176 -13.31 -10.55 -7.33
C GLU A 176 -13.38 -9.08 -7.77
N ALA A 177 -12.52 -8.67 -8.71
CA ALA A 177 -12.55 -7.33 -9.28
C ALA A 177 -13.85 -7.05 -10.05
N GLN A 178 -14.28 -8.00 -10.89
CA GLN A 178 -15.54 -7.90 -11.63
C GLN A 178 -16.74 -7.85 -10.69
N ARG A 179 -16.77 -8.72 -9.66
CA ARG A 179 -17.85 -8.69 -8.66
C ARG A 179 -17.91 -7.36 -7.94
N TRP A 180 -16.77 -6.83 -7.48
CA TRP A 180 -16.71 -5.55 -6.79
C TRP A 180 -17.26 -4.39 -7.63
N LEU A 181 -16.96 -4.36 -8.94
CA LEU A 181 -17.49 -3.37 -9.88
C LEU A 181 -18.98 -3.56 -10.15
N LEU A 182 -19.44 -4.79 -10.34
CA LEU A 182 -20.86 -5.11 -10.60
C LEU A 182 -21.77 -4.74 -9.44
N GLU A 183 -21.36 -5.04 -8.20
CA GLU A 183 -22.08 -4.64 -6.97
C GLU A 183 -22.25 -3.13 -6.84
N ARG A 184 -21.39 -2.33 -7.49
CA ARG A 184 -21.35 -0.86 -7.41
C ARG A 184 -21.79 -0.19 -8.71
N LYS A 185 -22.32 -0.95 -9.67
CA LYS A 185 -22.62 -0.46 -11.03
C LYS A 185 -23.45 0.81 -11.04
N ASP A 186 -24.52 0.88 -10.25
CA ASP A 186 -25.44 2.02 -10.25
C ASP A 186 -24.78 3.32 -9.79
N MET A 187 -23.92 3.24 -8.77
CA MET A 187 -23.13 4.36 -8.28
C MET A 187 -22.07 4.77 -9.30
N LEU A 188 -21.25 3.80 -9.74
CA LEU A 188 -20.12 4.04 -10.65
C LEU A 188 -20.57 4.53 -12.03
N SER A 189 -21.79 4.20 -12.45
CA SER A 189 -22.36 4.69 -13.71
C SER A 189 -22.68 6.19 -13.70
N ARG A 190 -22.78 6.81 -12.51
CA ARG A 190 -23.05 8.25 -12.33
C ARG A 190 -21.77 9.07 -12.24
N ILE A 191 -20.63 8.43 -11.97
CA ILE A 191 -19.34 9.10 -11.84
C ILE A 191 -18.71 9.18 -13.24
N PRO A 192 -18.40 10.38 -13.76
CA PRO A 192 -17.70 10.51 -15.03
C PRO A 192 -16.25 9.99 -14.88
N SER A 193 -15.77 9.26 -15.89
CA SER A 193 -14.38 8.77 -15.87
C SER A 193 -13.34 9.87 -16.11
N VAL A 194 -13.75 10.94 -16.78
CA VAL A 194 -12.97 12.15 -16.98
C VAL A 194 -13.65 13.28 -16.21
N THR A 195 -13.07 13.64 -15.07
CA THR A 195 -13.53 14.80 -14.27
C THR A 195 -13.20 16.11 -14.96
N ASP A 196 -13.82 17.21 -14.51
CA ASP A 196 -13.47 18.54 -15.00
C ASP A 196 -12.00 18.87 -14.77
N GLU A 197 -11.45 18.50 -13.62
CA GLU A 197 -10.03 18.70 -13.29
C GLU A 197 -9.12 17.89 -14.23
N THR A 198 -9.39 16.59 -14.41
CA THR A 198 -8.64 15.75 -15.35
C THR A 198 -8.73 16.29 -16.77
N TYR A 199 -9.90 16.77 -17.17
CA TYR A 199 -10.09 17.39 -18.47
C TYR A 199 -9.25 18.66 -18.65
N LEU A 200 -9.14 19.53 -17.64
CA LEU A 200 -8.29 20.72 -17.69
C LEU A 200 -6.81 20.33 -17.87
N VAL A 201 -6.33 19.33 -17.13
CA VAL A 201 -4.96 18.81 -17.28
C VAL A 201 -4.75 18.20 -18.67
N MET A 202 -5.71 17.45 -19.20
CA MET A 202 -5.66 16.90 -20.55
C MET A 202 -5.61 18.01 -21.61
N LYS A 203 -6.38 19.09 -21.46
CA LYS A 203 -6.35 20.22 -22.40
C LYS A 203 -4.97 20.86 -22.46
N GLU A 204 -4.33 21.03 -21.31
CA GLU A 204 -2.99 21.61 -21.23
C GLU A 204 -1.93 20.70 -21.88
N LYS A 205 -1.96 19.39 -21.55
CA LYS A 205 -0.94 18.44 -22.02
C LYS A 205 -1.13 17.95 -23.46
N LEU A 206 -2.37 17.76 -23.88
CA LEU A 206 -2.72 17.07 -25.13
C LEU A 206 -3.39 17.98 -26.17
N GLY A 207 -3.73 19.21 -25.78
CA GLY A 207 -4.50 20.15 -26.60
C GLY A 207 -6.01 19.89 -26.57
N VAL A 208 -6.77 20.94 -26.86
CA VAL A 208 -8.24 20.98 -26.72
C VAL A 208 -8.93 19.88 -27.51
N GLN A 209 -8.57 19.69 -28.79
CA GLN A 209 -9.24 18.72 -29.67
C GLN A 209 -9.12 17.28 -29.19
N LEU A 210 -7.97 16.88 -28.63
CA LEU A 210 -7.79 15.53 -28.12
C LEU A 210 -8.46 15.37 -26.76
N ALA A 211 -8.39 16.37 -25.88
CA ALA A 211 -9.08 16.38 -24.60
C ALA A 211 -10.61 16.27 -24.76
N ASP A 212 -11.21 17.00 -25.71
CA ASP A 212 -12.65 16.94 -26.00
C ASP A 212 -13.07 15.54 -26.46
N ARG A 213 -12.30 14.92 -27.36
CA ARG A 213 -12.56 13.55 -27.81
C ARG A 213 -12.48 12.55 -26.65
N LEU A 214 -11.44 12.63 -25.83
CA LEU A 214 -11.24 11.73 -24.69
C LEU A 214 -12.36 11.88 -23.66
N ARG A 215 -12.80 13.11 -23.37
CA ARG A 215 -13.91 13.37 -22.46
C ARG A 215 -15.23 12.83 -23.02
N ALA A 216 -15.51 13.05 -24.31
CA ALA A 216 -16.72 12.55 -24.95
C ALA A 216 -16.77 11.01 -25.01
N SER A 217 -15.62 10.36 -25.22
CA SER A 217 -15.51 8.89 -25.26
C SER A 217 -15.29 8.23 -23.89
N GLY A 218 -15.02 9.00 -22.85
CA GLY A 218 -14.57 8.48 -21.55
C GLY A 218 -15.62 7.63 -20.84
N GLY A 219 -16.91 7.91 -21.09
CA GLY A 219 -18.01 7.21 -20.42
C GLY A 219 -18.02 7.44 -18.91
N ASN A 220 -18.43 6.42 -18.16
CA ASN A 220 -18.50 6.46 -16.69
C ASN A 220 -17.46 5.52 -16.05
N MET A 221 -17.29 5.65 -14.74
CA MET A 221 -16.32 4.86 -13.99
C MET A 221 -16.59 3.36 -14.02
N PHE A 222 -17.85 2.93 -14.16
CA PHE A 222 -18.15 1.51 -14.30
C PHE A 222 -17.59 0.95 -15.61
N SER A 223 -17.96 1.55 -16.76
CA SER A 223 -17.48 1.08 -18.06
C SER A 223 -15.98 1.20 -18.22
N PHE A 224 -15.40 2.29 -17.70
CA PHE A 224 -13.96 2.54 -17.74
C PHE A 224 -13.18 1.50 -16.94
N SER A 225 -13.53 1.31 -15.66
CA SER A 225 -12.81 0.39 -14.77
C SER A 225 -12.99 -1.06 -15.20
N MET A 226 -14.18 -1.46 -15.65
CA MET A 226 -14.43 -2.80 -16.16
C MET A 226 -13.55 -3.10 -17.39
N GLY A 227 -13.55 -2.20 -18.39
CA GLY A 227 -12.72 -2.37 -19.58
C GLY A 227 -11.22 -2.38 -19.25
N LYS A 228 -10.78 -1.57 -18.26
CA LYS A 228 -9.37 -1.57 -17.81
C LYS A 228 -9.01 -2.88 -17.12
N VAL A 229 -9.86 -3.41 -16.23
CA VAL A 229 -9.67 -4.70 -15.55
C VAL A 229 -9.58 -5.85 -16.57
N GLU A 230 -10.50 -5.92 -17.53
CA GLU A 230 -10.49 -6.94 -18.59
C GLU A 230 -9.23 -6.85 -19.45
N ARG A 231 -8.86 -5.64 -19.90
CA ARG A 231 -7.65 -5.43 -20.69
C ARG A 231 -6.38 -5.82 -19.95
N VAL A 232 -6.26 -5.43 -18.68
CA VAL A 232 -5.09 -5.78 -17.86
C VAL A 232 -5.05 -7.29 -17.62
N SER A 233 -6.20 -7.93 -17.35
CA SER A 233 -6.26 -9.38 -17.18
C SER A 233 -5.90 -10.14 -18.46
N ASN A 234 -6.28 -9.64 -19.65
CA ASN A 234 -5.98 -10.29 -20.93
C ASN A 234 -4.53 -10.09 -21.38
N ASN A 235 -3.89 -8.98 -21.01
CA ASN A 235 -2.50 -8.68 -21.37
C ASN A 235 -1.48 -9.38 -20.48
N ILE A 236 -1.93 -10.06 -19.42
CA ILE A 236 -1.08 -10.80 -18.51
C ILE A 236 -1.48 -12.26 -18.64
N ASN A 237 -0.65 -13.07 -19.32
CA ASN A 237 -0.84 -14.52 -19.34
C ASN A 237 -1.07 -15.02 -17.90
N GLU A 238 -2.04 -15.91 -17.69
CA GLU A 238 -2.51 -16.37 -16.38
C GLU A 238 -1.37 -16.78 -15.41
N ASP A 239 -0.21 -17.21 -15.93
CA ASP A 239 0.99 -17.59 -15.16
C ASP A 239 1.87 -16.42 -14.67
N ARG A 240 1.53 -15.16 -14.96
CA ARG A 240 2.40 -13.98 -14.71
C ARG A 240 1.81 -12.94 -13.77
N PHE A 241 0.81 -13.32 -13.00
CA PHE A 241 0.09 -12.39 -12.16
C PHE A 241 0.11 -12.79 -10.68
N PRO A 242 0.51 -11.88 -9.77
CA PRO A 242 1.00 -10.51 -10.00
C PRO A 242 2.48 -10.47 -10.43
N VAL A 243 2.93 -9.38 -11.07
CA VAL A 243 4.36 -9.21 -11.45
C VAL A 243 5.27 -9.22 -10.22
N TYR A 244 4.74 -8.75 -9.08
CA TYR A 244 5.31 -8.89 -7.75
C TYR A 244 4.15 -8.91 -6.74
N ASP A 245 4.30 -9.67 -5.66
CA ASP A 245 3.29 -9.79 -4.59
C ASP A 245 3.83 -9.40 -3.21
N SER A 246 5.14 -9.19 -3.08
CA SER A 246 5.85 -8.96 -1.83
C SER A 246 6.74 -7.70 -1.91
N PHE A 247 7.20 -7.23 -0.75
CA PHE A 247 8.15 -6.12 -0.73
C PHE A 247 9.50 -6.55 -1.29
N GLU A 248 9.91 -7.78 -1.00
CA GLU A 248 11.16 -8.39 -1.48
C GLU A 248 11.18 -8.47 -3.02
N SER A 249 10.07 -8.92 -3.63
CA SER A 249 9.95 -9.06 -5.09
C SER A 249 9.71 -7.72 -5.82
N SER A 250 9.36 -6.65 -5.13
CA SER A 250 9.21 -5.29 -5.68
C SER A 250 10.40 -4.36 -5.39
N LEU A 251 11.36 -4.81 -4.58
CA LEU A 251 12.44 -3.95 -4.08
C LEU A 251 13.31 -3.37 -5.19
N LYS A 252 13.64 -4.15 -6.23
CA LYS A 252 14.42 -3.68 -7.38
C LYS A 252 13.71 -2.50 -8.08
N LEU A 253 12.41 -2.65 -8.33
CA LEU A 253 11.60 -1.59 -8.95
C LEU A 253 11.52 -0.34 -8.06
N PHE A 254 11.42 -0.51 -6.74
CA PHE A 254 11.50 0.61 -5.79
C PHE A 254 12.85 1.33 -5.86
N GLN A 255 13.97 0.60 -5.89
CA GLN A 255 15.30 1.19 -5.96
C GLN A 255 15.51 2.02 -7.24
N GLU A 256 14.92 1.58 -8.36
CA GLU A 256 15.04 2.26 -9.65
C GLU A 256 14.08 3.46 -9.81
N LYS A 257 12.84 3.34 -9.31
CA LYS A 257 11.74 4.27 -9.67
C LYS A 257 10.85 4.69 -8.51
N GLY A 258 11.15 4.25 -7.29
CA GLY A 258 10.27 4.41 -6.14
C GLY A 258 10.47 5.68 -5.31
N LEU A 259 11.51 6.45 -5.61
CA LEU A 259 11.76 7.75 -4.99
C LEU A 259 11.41 8.88 -5.96
N LEU A 260 10.72 9.87 -5.42
CA LEU A 260 10.30 11.08 -6.12
C LEU A 260 11.32 12.20 -5.94
N GLU A 261 11.28 13.19 -6.82
CA GLU A 261 11.96 14.47 -6.60
C GLU A 261 11.43 15.13 -5.32
N GLU A 262 12.33 15.55 -4.43
CA GLU A 262 11.99 16.12 -3.11
C GLU A 262 11.69 17.63 -3.19
N ASP A 263 10.95 18.03 -4.22
CA ASP A 263 10.58 19.42 -4.56
C ASP A 263 9.38 19.95 -3.76
N SER A 264 8.64 19.07 -3.09
CA SER A 264 7.48 19.39 -2.25
C SER A 264 7.52 18.63 -0.92
N GLU A 265 6.88 19.19 0.11
CA GLU A 265 6.73 18.50 1.40
C GLU A 265 5.90 17.21 1.26
N GLU A 266 4.92 17.19 0.36
CA GLU A 266 4.16 15.99 0.02
C GLU A 266 5.08 14.87 -0.49
N ASN A 267 5.96 15.15 -1.45
CA ASN A 267 6.90 14.16 -2.00
C ASN A 267 7.92 13.70 -0.95
N LYS A 268 8.45 14.61 -0.12
CA LYS A 268 9.37 14.25 0.98
C LYS A 268 8.72 13.32 2.00
N GLU A 269 7.49 13.63 2.41
CA GLU A 269 6.75 12.80 3.34
C GLU A 269 6.42 11.43 2.73
N PHE A 270 6.04 11.38 1.46
CA PHE A 270 5.78 10.11 0.76
C PHE A 270 7.06 9.25 0.62
N ASN A 271 8.16 9.86 0.16
CA ASN A 271 9.48 9.21 0.09
C ASN A 271 9.89 8.66 1.45
N SER A 272 9.63 9.40 2.53
CA SER A 272 9.88 8.95 3.89
C SER A 272 9.09 7.68 4.25
N LEU A 273 7.86 7.50 3.76
CA LEU A 273 7.11 6.27 4.01
C LEU A 273 7.64 5.10 3.17
N MET A 274 7.89 5.34 1.88
CA MET A 274 8.45 4.35 0.97
C MET A 274 9.81 3.83 1.45
N LYS A 275 10.72 4.74 1.83
CA LYS A 275 12.03 4.40 2.41
C LYS A 275 11.90 3.49 3.63
N LEU A 276 10.95 3.77 4.53
CA LEU A 276 10.75 2.95 5.73
C LEU A 276 10.27 1.54 5.39
N VAL A 277 9.25 1.41 4.54
CA VAL A 277 8.64 0.09 4.30
C VAL A 277 9.54 -0.88 3.54
N TYR A 278 10.54 -0.37 2.80
CA TYR A 278 11.58 -1.14 2.13
C TYR A 278 12.89 -1.24 2.92
N LEU A 279 13.02 -0.56 4.07
CA LEU A 279 14.25 -0.51 4.85
C LEU A 279 14.71 -1.90 5.31
N GLY A 280 15.99 -2.23 5.08
CA GLY A 280 16.60 -3.48 5.53
C GLY A 280 16.18 -4.74 4.76
N ARG A 281 15.31 -4.63 3.75
CA ARG A 281 14.86 -5.79 2.95
C ARG A 281 15.92 -6.23 1.95
N ILE A 282 15.87 -7.52 1.61
CA ILE A 282 16.75 -8.16 0.64
C ILE A 282 15.91 -8.47 -0.63
N PRO A 283 16.41 -8.15 -1.83
CA PRO A 283 15.65 -8.38 -3.05
C PRO A 283 15.49 -9.87 -3.32
N GLU A 284 14.30 -10.26 -3.73
CA GLU A 284 14.03 -11.59 -4.29
C GLU A 284 14.18 -11.53 -5.81
N GLU A 285 14.74 -12.57 -6.42
CA GLU A 285 14.89 -12.63 -7.87
C GLU A 285 13.50 -12.67 -8.53
N ASN A 286 13.21 -11.67 -9.35
CA ASN A 286 11.92 -11.53 -10.01
C ASN A 286 12.09 -11.30 -11.50
N VAL A 287 12.18 -12.39 -12.25
CA VAL A 287 12.35 -12.41 -13.72
C VAL A 287 11.21 -11.68 -14.46
N SER A 288 10.06 -11.51 -13.81
CA SER A 288 8.93 -10.78 -14.38
C SER A 288 9.16 -9.25 -14.41
N LEU A 289 10.01 -8.71 -13.53
CA LEU A 289 10.37 -7.28 -13.54
C LEU A 289 11.24 -6.92 -14.74
N ASP A 290 12.19 -7.77 -15.11
CA ASP A 290 13.08 -7.53 -16.27
C ASP A 290 12.32 -7.48 -17.60
N ARG A 291 11.08 -8.00 -17.62
CA ARG A 291 10.17 -7.95 -18.76
C ARG A 291 9.27 -6.71 -18.77
N ILE A 292 9.17 -5.96 -17.66
CA ILE A 292 8.46 -4.67 -17.62
C ILE A 292 9.20 -3.63 -18.47
N GLU A 293 10.54 -3.64 -18.49
CA GLU A 293 11.35 -2.71 -19.29
C GLU A 293 11.08 -2.85 -20.80
N LEU A 294 10.69 -4.03 -21.27
CA LEU A 294 10.33 -4.29 -22.67
C LEU A 294 8.90 -3.84 -23.05
N CYS A 295 8.06 -3.47 -22.08
CA CYS A 295 6.63 -3.16 -22.27
C CYS A 295 6.22 -1.75 -21.76
N LEU A 296 7.20 -0.87 -21.54
CA LEU A 296 7.04 0.47 -20.93
C LEU A 296 5.90 1.35 -21.50
N PRO A 297 5.54 1.35 -22.80
CA PRO A 297 4.45 2.21 -23.29
C PRO A 297 3.06 1.78 -22.79
N ILE A 298 2.82 0.49 -22.56
CA ILE A 298 1.49 -0.05 -22.21
C ILE A 298 1.30 -0.09 -20.69
N VAL A 299 2.38 -0.34 -19.93
CA VAL A 299 2.35 -0.40 -18.47
C VAL A 299 2.18 1.00 -17.86
N MET A 300 2.83 2.03 -18.42
CA MET A 300 2.65 3.41 -17.94
C MET A 300 1.20 3.90 -18.10
N LEU A 301 0.50 3.54 -19.19
CA LEU A 301 -0.94 3.84 -19.39
C LEU A 301 -1.89 3.08 -18.46
N THR A 302 -1.39 2.11 -17.68
CA THR A 302 -2.17 1.36 -16.68
C THR A 302 -1.75 1.67 -15.25
N LEU A 303 -0.56 2.28 -15.06
CA LEU A 303 -0.03 2.76 -13.79
C LEU A 303 -0.29 4.24 -13.55
N SER A 304 -0.53 5.05 -14.59
CA SER A 304 -1.19 6.37 -14.51
C SER A 304 -2.70 6.22 -14.52
#